data_AF-A0A7Y2MI31-F1
#
_entry.id   AF-A0A7Y2MI31-F1
#
_cell.length_a   1.000
_cell.length_b   1.000
_cell.length_c   1.000
_cell.angle_alpha   90.00
_cell.angle_beta   90.00
_cell.angle_gamma   90.00
#
_symmetry.space_group_name_H-M   'P 1'
#
loop_
_entity.id
_entity.type
_entity.pdbx_description
1 polymer ?
#
loop_
_entity_poly.entity_id
_entity_poly.type
_entity_poly.pdbx_seq_one_letter_code
_entity_poly.pdbx_strand_id
1 'polypeptide(L)'
;MQMFLWLAFAALTAAVAAVLFTPFNGRLAVTGRRATSASLVYRDQLLEVDRDLASGLIGVLEADYAKAEIARRLICATKPENGATGFFRASPKWLKWTIVVFLPFVSISLYLPLGRPDVPSRPLAGRLADPGNDMAVLIVKAERHLSENPDDGRG
;
A
#
# COMPACT_ATOMS: atom_id res chain seq x y z
N MET A 1 -29.00 -6.69 -8.31
CA MET A 1 -28.50 -5.85 -7.20
C MET A 1 -27.32 -6.46 -6.44
N GLN A 2 -27.27 -7.79 -6.20
CA GLN A 2 -26.17 -8.45 -5.48
C GLN A 2 -24.79 -8.24 -6.13
N MET A 3 -24.68 -8.37 -7.45
CA MET A 3 -23.40 -8.28 -8.18
C MET A 3 -22.77 -6.88 -8.16
N PHE A 4 -23.58 -5.83 -8.03
CA PHE A 4 -23.09 -4.44 -7.97
C PHE A 4 -22.34 -4.16 -6.66
N LEU A 5 -22.79 -4.73 -5.54
CA LEU A 5 -22.11 -4.64 -4.25
C LEU A 5 -20.74 -5.33 -4.28
N TRP A 6 -20.67 -6.52 -4.87
CA TRP A 6 -19.39 -7.22 -5.06
C TRP A 6 -18.43 -6.43 -5.94
N LEU A 7 -18.94 -5.80 -7.01
CA LEU A 7 -18.14 -4.94 -7.86
C LEU A 7 -17.63 -3.69 -7.11
N ALA A 8 -18.49 -3.09 -6.28
CA ALA A 8 -18.14 -1.93 -5.47
C ALA A 8 -17.07 -2.26 -4.40
N PHE A 9 -17.19 -3.40 -3.72
CA PHE A 9 -16.17 -3.87 -2.78
C PHE A 9 -14.85 -4.18 -3.49
N ALA A 10 -14.89 -4.88 -4.63
CA ALA A 10 -13.69 -5.16 -5.41
C ALA A 10 -12.99 -3.86 -5.87
N ALA A 11 -13.76 -2.88 -6.36
CA ALA A 11 -13.25 -1.58 -6.78
C ALA A 11 -12.63 -0.80 -5.60
N LEU A 12 -13.29 -0.81 -4.44
CA LEU A 12 -12.79 -0.15 -3.23
C LEU A 12 -11.49 -0.79 -2.73
N THR A 13 -11.44 -2.12 -2.68
CA THR A 13 -10.22 -2.85 -2.29
C THR A 13 -9.07 -2.59 -3.26
N ALA A 14 -9.35 -2.57 -4.57
CA ALA A 14 -8.36 -2.24 -5.59
C ALA A 14 -7.86 -0.79 -5.46
N ALA A 15 -8.75 0.17 -5.17
CA ALA A 15 -8.40 1.57 -4.95
C ALA A 15 -7.53 1.74 -3.70
N VAL A 16 -7.91 1.13 -2.57
CA VAL A 16 -7.13 1.16 -1.32
C VAL A 16 -5.75 0.53 -1.53
N ALA A 17 -5.69 -0.62 -2.21
CA ALA A 17 -4.41 -1.25 -2.57
C ALA A 17 -3.56 -0.31 -3.42
N ALA A 18 -4.13 0.30 -4.48
CA ALA A 18 -3.41 1.24 -5.34
C ALA A 18 -2.84 2.43 -4.55
N VAL A 19 -3.62 3.01 -3.63
CA VAL A 19 -3.18 4.11 -2.76
C VAL A 19 -2.04 3.66 -1.83
N LEU A 20 -2.14 2.47 -1.22
CA LEU A 20 -1.09 1.92 -0.37
C LEU A 20 0.18 1.54 -1.16
N PHE A 21 0.06 1.27 -2.46
CA PHE A 21 1.21 1.00 -3.34
C PHE A 21 1.90 2.27 -3.87
N THR A 22 1.23 3.42 -3.90
CA THR A 22 1.80 4.72 -4.32
C THR A 22 3.17 5.07 -3.68
N PRO A 23 3.37 4.97 -2.35
CA PRO A 23 4.66 5.32 -1.73
C PRO A 23 5.81 4.39 -2.13
N PHE A 24 5.52 3.17 -2.62
CA PHE A 24 6.55 2.24 -3.06
C PHE A 24 7.14 2.56 -4.44
N ASN A 25 6.46 3.38 -5.25
CA ASN A 25 7.00 3.90 -6.52
C ASN A 25 7.86 5.16 -6.31
N GLY A 26 7.81 5.77 -5.12
CA GLY A 26 8.50 7.01 -4.77
C GLY A 26 10.03 6.93 -4.68
N ARG A 27 10.63 5.73 -4.70
CA ARG A 27 12.11 5.59 -4.73
C ARG A 27 12.72 6.25 -5.97
N LEU A 28 11.99 6.33 -7.09
CA LEU A 28 12.44 7.02 -8.30
C LEU A 28 12.37 8.56 -8.17
N ALA A 29 11.37 9.09 -7.45
CA ALA A 29 11.22 10.53 -7.23
C ALA A 29 12.19 11.07 -6.17
N VAL A 30 12.48 10.29 -5.12
CA VAL A 30 13.47 10.65 -4.08
C VAL A 30 14.90 10.68 -4.64
N THR A 31 15.24 9.74 -5.53
CA THR A 31 16.54 9.73 -6.22
C THR A 31 16.69 10.89 -7.19
N GLY A 32 15.65 11.22 -7.98
CA GLY A 32 15.66 12.38 -8.88
C GLY A 32 15.79 13.72 -8.14
N ARG A 33 15.09 13.88 -7.00
CA ARG A 33 15.21 15.09 -6.16
C ARG A 33 16.61 15.23 -5.55
N ARG A 34 17.20 14.13 -5.08
CA ARG A 34 18.56 14.12 -4.51
C ARG A 34 19.64 14.43 -5.56
N ALA A 35 19.50 13.89 -6.78
CA ALA A 35 20.38 14.20 -7.90
C ALA A 35 20.29 15.69 -8.32
N THR A 36 19.08 16.24 -8.35
CA THR A 36 18.86 17.66 -8.67
C THR A 36 19.48 18.56 -7.60
N SER A 37 19.25 18.28 -6.31
CA SER A 37 19.85 19.03 -5.21
C SER A 37 21.37 18.95 -5.18
N ALA A 38 21.96 17.78 -5.47
CA ALA A 38 23.41 17.64 -5.58
C ALA A 38 23.98 18.54 -6.67
N SER A 39 23.40 18.55 -7.88
CA SER A 39 23.89 19.38 -9.00
C SER A 39 23.92 20.89 -8.68
N LEU A 40 22.96 21.39 -7.91
CA LEU A 40 22.92 22.80 -7.51
C LEU A 40 24.05 23.16 -6.55
N VAL A 41 24.35 22.28 -5.59
CA VAL A 41 25.45 22.48 -4.63
C VAL A 41 26.81 22.45 -5.34
N TYR A 42 27.03 21.49 -6.23
CA TYR A 42 28.29 21.39 -6.99
C TYR A 42 28.49 22.58 -7.95
N ARG A 43 27.42 23.13 -8.52
CA ARG A 43 27.49 24.36 -9.33
C ARG A 43 27.94 25.57 -8.49
N ASP A 44 27.41 25.70 -7.28
CA ASP A 44 27.77 26.80 -6.38
C ASP A 44 29.25 26.73 -5.96
N GLN A 45 29.75 25.52 -5.68
CA GLN A 45 31.17 25.29 -5.37
C GLN A 45 32.11 25.70 -6.52
N LEU A 46 31.73 25.46 -7.78
CA LEU A 46 32.53 25.90 -8.91
C LEU A 46 32.59 27.43 -9.02
N LEU A 47 31.47 28.11 -8.75
CA LEU A 47 31.40 29.58 -8.74
C LEU A 47 32.22 30.19 -7.60
N GLU A 48 32.31 29.51 -6.45
CA GLU A 48 33.17 29.91 -5.34
C GLU A 48 34.65 29.85 -5.74
N VAL A 49 35.09 28.74 -6.36
CA VAL A 49 36.46 28.61 -6.87
C VAL A 49 36.79 29.67 -7.93
N ASP A 50 35.85 29.98 -8.83
CA ASP A 50 36.04 31.04 -9.82
C ASP A 50 36.18 32.42 -9.17
N ARG A 51 35.42 32.69 -8.10
CA ARG A 51 35.50 33.95 -7.35
C ARG A 51 36.84 34.06 -6.62
N ASP A 52 37.29 32.99 -5.99
CA ASP A 52 38.56 32.96 -5.26
C ASP A 52 39.76 33.15 -6.19
N LEU A 53 39.71 32.56 -7.39
CA LEU A 53 40.70 32.79 -8.44
C LEU A 53 40.68 34.25 -8.91
N ALA A 54 39.49 34.82 -9.15
CA ALA A 54 39.34 36.20 -9.60
C ALA A 54 39.80 37.22 -8.54
N SER A 55 39.64 36.90 -7.25
CA SER A 55 40.16 37.73 -6.15
C SER A 55 41.64 37.47 -5.83
N GLY A 56 42.28 36.52 -6.51
CA GLY A 56 43.68 36.16 -6.28
C GLY A 56 43.94 35.46 -4.95
N LEU A 57 42.91 34.87 -4.31
CA LEU A 57 43.03 34.09 -3.07
C LEU A 57 43.73 32.74 -3.32
N ILE A 58 43.57 32.20 -4.53
CA ILE A 58 44.17 30.93 -4.97
C ILE A 58 44.87 31.10 -6.32
N GLY A 59 45.90 30.29 -6.56
CA GLY A 59 46.60 30.25 -7.84
C GLY A 59 45.82 29.52 -8.93
N VAL A 60 46.17 29.75 -10.20
CA VAL A 60 45.53 29.08 -11.35
C VAL A 60 45.61 27.55 -11.25
N LEU A 61 46.77 27.02 -10.87
CA LEU A 61 46.97 25.57 -10.71
C LEU A 61 46.12 24.98 -9.58
N GLU A 62 45.92 25.74 -8.50
CA GLU A 62 45.09 25.32 -7.36
C GLU A 62 43.61 25.32 -7.73
N ALA A 63 43.16 26.35 -8.48
CA ALA A 63 41.80 26.43 -9.00
C ALA A 63 41.50 25.27 -9.96
N ASP A 64 42.42 24.95 -10.86
CA ASP A 64 42.26 23.83 -11.81
C ASP A 64 42.19 22.48 -11.08
N TYR A 65 43.05 22.28 -10.07
CA TYR A 65 43.02 21.09 -9.22
C TYR A 65 41.70 20.96 -8.45
N ALA A 66 41.22 22.06 -7.85
CA ALA A 66 39.95 22.10 -7.13
C ALA A 66 38.77 21.74 -8.05
N LYS A 67 38.70 22.32 -9.25
CA LYS A 67 37.67 22.02 -10.24
C LYS A 67 37.68 20.55 -10.66
N ALA A 68 38.86 19.97 -10.87
CA ALA A 68 39.01 18.55 -11.23
C ALA A 68 38.50 17.61 -10.11
N GLU A 69 38.79 17.93 -8.85
CA GLU A 69 38.33 17.14 -7.70
C GLU A 69 36.83 17.27 -7.48
N ILE A 70 36.26 18.48 -7.64
CA ILE A 70 34.80 18.71 -7.59
C ILE A 70 34.09 17.88 -8.68
N ALA A 71 34.60 17.88 -9.91
CA ALA A 71 34.05 17.07 -11.00
C ALA A 71 34.12 15.56 -10.70
N ARG A 72 35.24 15.09 -10.15
CA ARG A 72 35.39 13.69 -9.71
C ARG A 72 34.35 13.31 -8.65
N ARG A 73 34.14 14.16 -7.65
CA ARG A 73 33.14 13.95 -6.59
C ARG A 73 31.72 13.93 -7.13
N LEU A 74 31.39 14.81 -8.07
CA LEU A 74 30.08 14.83 -8.74
C LEU A 74 29.84 13.53 -9.50
N ILE A 75 30.83 13.01 -10.22
CA ILE A 75 30.71 11.72 -10.92
C ILE A 75 30.49 10.56 -9.94
N CYS A 76 31.22 10.54 -8.83
CA CYS A 76 31.02 9.54 -7.78
C CYS A 76 29.63 9.63 -7.13
N ALA A 77 29.12 10.84 -6.88
CA ALA A 77 27.82 11.07 -6.26
C ALA A 77 26.62 10.84 -7.19
N THR A 78 26.83 10.94 -8.50
CA THR A 78 25.80 10.66 -9.53
C THR A 78 25.74 9.20 -9.91
N LYS A 79 26.77 8.40 -9.58
CA LYS A 79 26.75 6.96 -9.78
C LYS A 79 25.65 6.37 -8.91
N PRO A 80 24.66 5.65 -9.48
CA PRO A 80 23.61 5.04 -8.69
C PRO A 80 24.26 4.10 -7.67
N GLU A 81 24.02 4.36 -6.39
CA GLU A 81 24.45 3.51 -5.30
C GLU A 81 23.75 2.16 -5.42
N ASN A 82 24.33 1.25 -6.21
CA ASN A 82 23.86 -0.13 -6.34
C ASN A 82 24.09 -0.96 -5.06
N GLY A 83 24.41 -0.34 -3.93
CA GLY A 83 24.96 -1.04 -2.77
C GLY A 83 24.85 -0.34 -1.42
N ALA A 84 23.85 0.52 -1.19
CA ALA A 84 23.54 0.92 0.18
C ALA A 84 22.95 -0.28 0.94
N THR A 85 23.77 -0.84 1.81
CA THR A 85 23.52 -1.91 2.78
C THR A 85 22.38 -1.56 3.74
N GLY A 86 21.15 -1.78 3.30
CA GLY A 86 20.02 -2.03 4.18
C GLY A 86 19.61 -3.49 4.04
N PHE A 87 19.42 -4.20 5.15
CA PHE A 87 18.99 -5.60 5.23
C PHE A 87 17.73 -5.96 4.40
N PHE A 88 17.06 -4.97 3.82
CA PHE A 88 16.02 -5.15 2.82
C PHE A 88 16.58 -4.92 1.41
N ARG A 89 17.34 -5.91 0.93
CA ARG A 89 17.61 -6.11 -0.51
C ARG A 89 16.29 -5.85 -1.23
N ALA A 90 16.27 -4.89 -2.15
CA ALA A 90 15.06 -4.44 -2.83
C ALA A 90 14.23 -5.66 -3.22
N SER A 91 13.17 -5.93 -2.45
CA SER A 91 12.40 -7.16 -2.61
C SER A 91 11.95 -7.17 -4.06
N PRO A 92 12.31 -8.23 -4.80
CA PRO A 92 12.19 -8.18 -6.24
C PRO A 92 10.70 -7.97 -6.55
N LYS A 93 10.39 -7.07 -7.49
CA LYS A 93 9.02 -6.56 -7.71
C LYS A 93 7.97 -7.69 -7.80
N TRP A 94 8.38 -8.88 -8.26
CA TRP A 94 7.54 -10.08 -8.32
C TRP A 94 7.07 -10.61 -6.95
N LEU A 95 7.88 -10.51 -5.88
CA LEU A 95 7.49 -11.00 -4.55
C LEU A 95 6.30 -10.22 -3.96
N LYS A 96 6.15 -8.95 -4.33
CA LYS A 96 4.98 -8.14 -3.96
C LYS A 96 3.71 -8.63 -4.64
N TRP A 97 3.80 -8.96 -5.94
CA TRP A 97 2.70 -9.56 -6.68
C TRP A 97 2.35 -10.94 -6.16
N THR A 98 3.35 -11.72 -5.71
CA THR A 98 3.11 -13.02 -5.08
C THR A 98 2.19 -12.87 -3.88
N ILE A 99 2.43 -11.93 -2.94
CA ILE A 99 1.57 -11.78 -1.75
C ILE A 99 0.15 -11.34 -2.12
N VAL A 100 0.02 -10.39 -3.05
CA VAL A 100 -1.29 -9.85 -3.48
C VAL A 100 -2.14 -10.91 -4.17
N VAL A 101 -1.53 -11.82 -4.92
CA VAL A 101 -2.26 -12.90 -5.61
C VAL A 101 -2.42 -14.11 -4.68
N PHE A 102 -1.39 -14.46 -3.93
CA PHE A 102 -1.37 -15.66 -3.09
C PHE A 102 -2.38 -15.56 -1.95
N LEU A 103 -2.49 -14.41 -1.28
CA LEU A 103 -3.40 -14.26 -0.15
C LEU A 103 -4.89 -14.45 -0.52
N PRO A 104 -5.45 -13.80 -1.57
CA PRO A 104 -6.83 -14.08 -1.98
C PRO A 104 -6.98 -15.49 -2.55
N PHE A 105 -5.97 -16.04 -3.24
CA PHE A 105 -6.06 -17.40 -3.78
C PHE A 105 -6.15 -18.44 -2.68
N VAL A 106 -5.31 -18.32 -1.64
CA VAL A 106 -5.37 -19.18 -0.45
C VAL A 106 -6.68 -19.01 0.29
N SER A 107 -7.16 -17.77 0.44
CA SER A 107 -8.45 -17.49 1.10
C SER A 107 -9.62 -18.16 0.36
N ILE A 108 -9.70 -18.04 -0.97
CA ILE A 108 -10.73 -18.68 -1.79
C ILE A 108 -10.60 -20.20 -1.74
N SER A 109 -9.39 -20.75 -1.90
CA SER A 109 -9.15 -22.20 -1.83
C SER A 109 -9.52 -22.82 -0.48
N LEU A 110 -9.37 -22.08 0.62
CA LEU A 110 -9.82 -22.53 1.94
C LEU A 110 -11.33 -22.34 2.13
N TYR A 111 -11.91 -21.26 1.61
CA TYR A 111 -13.33 -20.96 1.77
C TYR A 111 -14.25 -21.90 0.98
N LEU A 112 -13.85 -22.36 -0.22
CA LEU A 112 -14.68 -23.26 -1.02
C LEU A 112 -15.01 -24.60 -0.31
N PRO A 113 -14.05 -25.32 0.30
CA PRO A 113 -14.36 -26.57 1.01
C PRO A 113 -14.89 -26.37 2.44
N LEU A 114 -14.45 -25.33 3.17
CA LEU A 114 -14.87 -25.14 4.58
C LEU A 114 -16.12 -24.26 4.72
N GLY A 115 -16.35 -23.37 3.77
CA GLY A 115 -17.42 -22.39 3.79
C GLY A 115 -18.73 -22.94 3.24
N ARG A 116 -19.69 -22.03 3.09
CA ARG A 116 -20.99 -22.31 2.49
C ARG A 116 -21.30 -21.27 1.42
N PRO A 117 -20.64 -21.34 0.25
CA PRO A 117 -20.83 -20.38 -0.84
C PRO A 117 -22.27 -20.38 -1.38
N ASP A 118 -22.96 -21.52 -1.28
CA ASP A 118 -24.31 -21.71 -1.83
C ASP A 118 -25.43 -21.21 -0.91
N VAL A 119 -25.11 -20.65 0.27
CA VAL A 119 -26.14 -20.14 1.18
C VAL A 119 -26.57 -18.75 0.73
N PRO A 120 -27.84 -18.59 0.27
CA PRO A 120 -28.34 -17.29 -0.13
C PRO A 120 -28.41 -16.35 1.09
N SER A 121 -28.26 -15.07 0.83
CA SER A 121 -28.41 -14.04 1.87
C SER A 121 -29.79 -14.16 2.51
N ARG A 122 -29.82 -14.39 3.84
CA ARG A 122 -31.07 -14.48 4.62
C ARG A 122 -31.39 -13.10 5.24
N PRO A 123 -32.27 -12.28 4.64
CA PRO A 123 -32.72 -11.03 5.23
C PRO A 123 -33.54 -11.30 6.49
N LEU A 124 -33.63 -10.32 7.39
CA LEU A 124 -34.32 -10.47 8.69
C LEU A 124 -35.76 -10.98 8.54
N ALA A 125 -36.50 -10.43 7.56
CA ALA A 125 -37.86 -10.87 7.27
C ALA A 125 -37.95 -12.36 6.89
N GLY A 126 -36.97 -12.88 6.14
CA GLY A 126 -36.90 -14.30 5.79
C GLY A 126 -36.56 -15.21 6.97
N ARG A 127 -35.79 -14.70 7.94
CA ARG A 127 -35.47 -15.42 9.19
C ARG A 127 -36.66 -15.51 10.14
N LEU A 128 -37.51 -14.49 10.17
CA LEU A 128 -38.73 -14.48 10.98
C LEU A 128 -39.79 -15.47 10.44
N ALA A 129 -39.85 -15.64 9.11
CA ALA A 129 -40.79 -16.54 8.46
C ALA A 129 -40.39 -18.02 8.61
N ASP A 130 -39.11 -18.34 8.46
CA ASP A 130 -38.55 -19.68 8.66
C ASP A 130 -37.30 -19.62 9.57
N PRO A 131 -37.49 -19.68 10.91
CA PRO A 131 -36.42 -19.52 11.90
C PRO A 131 -35.37 -20.62 11.86
N GLY A 132 -35.68 -21.79 11.28
CA GLY A 132 -34.84 -22.98 11.38
C GLY A 132 -34.44 -23.25 12.84
N ASN A 133 -33.13 -23.25 13.12
CA ASN A 133 -32.57 -23.53 14.44
C ASN A 133 -32.10 -22.28 15.21
N ASP A 134 -32.53 -21.08 14.78
CA ASP A 134 -32.17 -19.81 15.41
C ASP A 134 -33.01 -19.59 16.68
N MET A 135 -32.46 -20.04 17.81
CA MET A 135 -33.14 -20.01 19.12
C MET A 135 -33.59 -18.61 19.51
N ALA A 136 -32.85 -17.56 19.14
CA ALA A 136 -33.21 -16.19 19.46
C ALA A 136 -34.50 -15.76 18.73
N VAL A 137 -34.68 -16.17 17.48
CA VAL A 137 -35.88 -15.88 16.69
C VAL A 137 -37.06 -16.72 17.16
N LEU A 138 -36.82 -17.97 17.56
CA LEU A 138 -37.86 -18.84 18.11
C LEU A 138 -38.42 -18.31 19.44
N ILE A 139 -37.57 -17.77 20.32
CA ILE A 139 -38.00 -17.14 21.59
C ILE A 139 -38.90 -15.93 21.31
N VAL A 140 -38.49 -15.03 20.41
CA VAL A 140 -39.29 -13.84 20.05
C VAL A 140 -40.62 -14.23 19.41
N LYS A 141 -40.64 -15.29 18.60
CA LYS A 141 -41.87 -15.82 18.00
C LYS A 141 -42.81 -16.43 19.04
N ALA A 142 -42.27 -17.19 20.00
CA ALA A 142 -43.04 -17.79 21.10
C ALA A 142 -43.60 -16.72 22.05
N GLU A 143 -42.79 -15.72 22.41
CA GLU A 143 -43.22 -14.58 23.23
C GLU A 143 -44.37 -13.81 22.57
N ARG A 144 -44.26 -13.55 21.27
CA ARG A 144 -45.32 -12.91 20.49
C ARG A 144 -46.58 -13.77 20.39
N HIS A 145 -46.44 -15.10 20.29
CA HIS A 145 -47.58 -16.00 20.23
C HIS A 145 -48.36 -16.04 21.55
N LEU A 146 -47.66 -16.08 22.67
CA LEU A 146 -48.22 -16.05 24.02
C LEU A 146 -48.86 -14.69 24.36
N SER A 147 -48.32 -13.58 23.85
CA SER A 147 -48.94 -12.26 24.04
C SER A 147 -50.24 -12.10 23.25
N GLU A 148 -50.35 -12.75 22.09
CA GLU A 148 -51.57 -12.80 21.27
C GLU A 148 -52.58 -13.85 21.80
N ASN A 149 -52.13 -14.94 22.44
CA ASN A 149 -52.96 -16.03 22.98
C ASN A 149 -52.61 -16.34 24.46
N PRO A 150 -53.07 -15.52 25.42
CA PRO A 150 -52.61 -15.58 26.81
C PRO A 150 -53.07 -16.83 27.59
N ASP A 151 -54.08 -17.55 27.12
CA ASP A 151 -54.60 -18.76 27.77
C ASP A 151 -53.96 -20.05 27.24
N ASP A 152 -53.02 -19.98 26.27
CA ASP A 152 -52.34 -21.15 25.73
C ASP A 152 -51.14 -21.57 26.60
N GLY A 153 -51.44 -22.23 27.71
CA GLY A 153 -50.45 -22.71 28.67
C GLY A 153 -49.60 -23.91 28.22
N ARG A 154 -49.70 -24.35 26.95
CA ARG A 154 -48.91 -25.48 26.41
C ARG A 154 -47.81 -25.06 25.44
N GLY A 155 -47.75 -23.78 25.09
CA GLY A 155 -46.74 -23.20 24.19
C GLY A 155 -47.10 -23.32 22.71
#